data_AF-A0A0F4G6R1-F1
#
_entry.id   AF-A0A0F4G6R1-F1
#
_cell.length_a   1.000
_cell.length_b   1.000
_cell.length_c   1.000
_cell.angle_alpha   90.00
_cell.angle_beta   90.00
_cell.angle_gamma   90.00
#
_symmetry.space_group_name_H-M   'P 1'
#
loop_
_entity.id
_entity.type
_entity.pdbx_description
1 polymer ?
#
loop_
_entity_poly.entity_id
_entity_poly.type
_entity_poly.pdbx_seq_one_letter_code
_entity_poly.pdbx_strand_id
1 'polypeptide(L)'
;MTDIPTTSKQKIKVPWNNDAFYGPNPEASQIFSIILLDIVPTPIPLDRRFFVFMQGEVAPHRAQKSGVHVDDAVLANATIKCTMEGNFTNGEVSSETFTAGMHLIFRDWADGGVQDQLLVGNRQDIVADARCTFGETMRSGMYIWKFNARLPDGECLFALELSQWLH
;
A
#
# COMPACT_ATOMS: atom_id res chain seq x y z
N MET A 1 17.67 -5.08 36.41
CA MET A 1 16.93 -4.44 35.30
C MET A 1 17.07 -5.39 34.12
N THR A 2 16.09 -6.23 33.91
CA THR A 2 16.07 -7.23 32.84
C THR A 2 15.43 -6.58 31.63
N ASP A 3 16.22 -6.36 30.57
CA ASP A 3 15.71 -5.92 29.28
C ASP A 3 14.72 -6.97 28.77
N ILE A 4 13.46 -6.58 28.72
CA ILE A 4 12.42 -7.36 28.06
C ILE A 4 12.74 -7.29 26.56
N PRO A 5 13.03 -8.42 25.88
CA PRO A 5 13.21 -8.39 24.44
C PRO A 5 11.93 -7.86 23.82
N THR A 6 12.04 -6.74 23.11
CA THR A 6 10.91 -6.14 22.39
C THR A 6 10.42 -7.19 21.42
N THR A 7 9.27 -7.79 21.70
CA THR A 7 8.64 -8.78 20.85
C THR A 7 8.52 -8.13 19.47
N SER A 8 9.26 -8.64 18.49
CA SER A 8 9.08 -8.31 17.08
C SER A 8 7.59 -8.48 16.79
N LYS A 9 6.84 -7.38 16.66
CA LYS A 9 5.41 -7.45 16.31
C LYS A 9 5.32 -8.26 15.04
N GLN A 10 4.67 -9.43 15.13
CA GLN A 10 4.52 -10.33 13.99
C GLN A 10 3.86 -9.54 12.85
N LYS A 11 4.53 -9.45 11.70
CA LYS A 11 3.97 -8.79 10.53
C LYS A 11 2.72 -9.57 10.09
N ILE A 12 1.61 -8.86 9.93
CA ILE A 12 0.34 -9.45 9.47
C ILE A 12 0.35 -9.42 7.94
N LYS A 13 0.27 -10.59 7.31
CA LYS A 13 0.24 -10.71 5.85
C LYS A 13 -1.10 -10.16 5.31
N VAL A 14 -1.05 -9.41 4.22
CA VAL A 14 -2.27 -8.99 3.51
C VAL A 14 -2.87 -10.22 2.81
N PRO A 15 -4.19 -10.46 2.89
CA PRO A 15 -4.78 -11.65 2.29
C PRO A 15 -4.53 -11.78 0.78
N TRP A 16 -4.54 -13.03 0.31
CA TRP A 16 -4.47 -13.45 -1.10
C TRP A 16 -3.06 -13.58 -1.72
N ASN A 17 -2.95 -13.37 -3.03
CA ASN A 17 -1.80 -13.71 -3.88
C ASN A 17 -0.78 -12.55 -3.98
N ASN A 18 -0.06 -12.32 -2.89
CA ASN A 18 0.98 -11.30 -2.79
C ASN A 18 1.97 -11.68 -1.66
N ASP A 19 3.08 -10.95 -1.56
CA ASP A 19 4.05 -11.02 -0.46
C ASP A 19 4.04 -9.76 0.43
N ALA A 20 2.92 -9.03 0.43
CA ALA A 20 2.75 -7.80 1.19
C ALA A 20 2.26 -8.06 2.62
N PHE A 21 2.62 -7.15 3.51
CA PHE A 21 2.24 -7.12 4.91
C PHE A 21 1.65 -5.75 5.25
N TYR A 22 0.79 -5.68 6.26
CA TYR A 22 0.35 -4.38 6.78
C TYR A 22 1.53 -3.64 7.42
N GLY A 23 1.80 -2.42 6.94
CA GLY A 23 2.91 -1.60 7.42
C GLY A 23 3.13 -0.36 6.56
N PRO A 24 3.74 0.71 7.09
CA PRO A 24 4.28 0.85 8.44
C PRO A 24 3.20 1.06 9.54
N ASN A 25 1.96 1.38 9.16
CA ASN A 25 0.84 1.53 10.07
C ASN A 25 0.14 0.17 10.31
N PRO A 26 -0.17 -0.24 11.56
CA PRO A 26 -0.87 -1.49 11.84
C PRO A 26 -2.25 -1.52 11.19
N GLU A 27 -2.71 -2.69 10.74
CA GLU A 27 -4.04 -2.91 10.12
C GLU A 27 -5.19 -2.23 10.89
N ALA A 28 -5.24 -2.42 12.21
CA ALA A 28 -6.30 -1.87 13.06
C ALA A 28 -6.34 -0.33 13.07
N SER A 29 -5.25 0.34 12.68
CA SER A 29 -5.18 1.79 12.54
C SER A 29 -5.63 2.30 11.17
N GLN A 30 -5.70 1.43 10.15
CA GLN A 30 -6.04 1.81 8.77
C GLN A 30 -7.56 1.94 8.58
N ILE A 31 -7.96 2.95 7.82
CA ILE A 31 -9.37 3.26 7.53
C ILE A 31 -9.94 2.32 6.47
N PHE A 32 -9.19 2.12 5.38
CA PHE A 32 -9.57 1.20 4.32
C PHE A 32 -9.30 -0.24 4.77
N SER A 33 -10.36 -1.05 4.78
CA SER A 33 -10.28 -2.46 5.14
C SER A 33 -9.98 -3.28 3.90
N ILE A 34 -8.75 -3.76 3.79
CA ILE A 34 -8.32 -4.60 2.67
C ILE A 34 -8.89 -6.01 2.85
N ILE A 35 -9.65 -6.47 1.86
CA ILE A 35 -10.23 -7.82 1.83
C ILE A 35 -9.26 -8.78 1.13
N LEU A 36 -8.67 -8.34 0.02
CA LEU A 36 -7.66 -9.09 -0.71
C LEU A 36 -6.75 -8.17 -1.54
N LEU A 37 -5.55 -8.66 -1.81
CA LEU A 37 -4.55 -8.01 -2.64
C LEU A 37 -3.91 -9.03 -3.59
N ASP A 38 -3.88 -8.73 -4.87
CA ASP A 38 -3.17 -9.49 -5.90
C ASP A 38 -2.13 -8.60 -6.58
N ILE A 39 -0.94 -9.14 -6.77
CA ILE A 39 0.15 -8.48 -7.49
C ILE A 39 0.56 -9.37 -8.64
N VAL A 40 0.53 -8.86 -9.86
CA VAL A 40 0.84 -9.65 -11.06
C VAL A 40 1.81 -8.94 -12.02
N PRO A 41 2.88 -9.61 -12.47
CA PRO A 41 3.32 -10.92 -12.00
C PRO A 41 3.93 -10.84 -10.59
N THR A 42 3.85 -11.95 -9.84
CA THR A 42 4.60 -12.16 -8.60
C THR A 42 5.60 -13.30 -8.84
N PRO A 43 6.92 -13.08 -8.67
CA PRO A 43 7.57 -11.85 -8.22
C PRO A 43 7.52 -10.70 -9.25
N ILE A 44 7.60 -9.46 -8.77
CA ILE A 44 7.64 -8.25 -9.59
C ILE A 44 8.94 -8.23 -10.42
N PRO A 45 8.84 -8.11 -11.75
CA PRO A 45 9.99 -8.03 -12.64
C PRO A 45 10.63 -6.64 -12.61
N LEU A 46 11.96 -6.59 -12.66
CA LEU A 46 12.74 -5.34 -12.59
C LEU A 46 12.48 -4.39 -13.77
N ASP A 47 12.32 -4.96 -14.97
CA ASP A 47 12.34 -4.25 -16.25
C ASP A 47 10.95 -4.06 -16.87
N ARG A 48 9.91 -4.64 -16.26
CA ARG A 48 8.54 -4.69 -16.81
C ARG A 48 7.53 -4.01 -15.89
N ARG A 49 6.32 -3.79 -16.42
CA ARG A 49 5.19 -3.34 -15.62
C ARG A 49 4.67 -4.49 -14.75
N PHE A 50 4.13 -4.12 -13.60
CA PHE A 50 3.31 -4.98 -12.76
C PHE A 50 1.99 -4.26 -12.47
N PHE A 51 1.00 -5.05 -12.09
CA PHE A 51 -0.33 -4.58 -11.77
C PHE A 51 -0.65 -4.96 -10.33
N VAL A 52 -1.34 -4.05 -9.64
CA VAL A 52 -1.86 -4.27 -8.30
C VAL A 52 -3.38 -4.24 -8.40
N PHE A 53 -4.00 -5.30 -7.91
CA PHE A 53 -5.43 -5.36 -7.70
C PHE A 53 -5.68 -5.42 -6.19
N MET A 54 -6.29 -4.37 -5.64
CA MET A 54 -6.65 -4.31 -4.24
C MET A 54 -8.15 -4.16 -4.11
N GLN A 55 -8.78 -5.04 -3.34
CA GLN A 55 -10.19 -4.93 -3.04
C GLN A 55 -10.37 -4.65 -1.55
N GLY A 56 -11.29 -3.76 -1.24
CA GLY A 56 -11.63 -3.44 0.14
C GLY A 56 -12.81 -2.49 0.23
N GLU A 57 -12.95 -1.88 1.41
CA GLU A 57 -14.00 -0.91 1.67
C GLU A 57 -13.54 0.14 2.68
N VAL A 58 -14.08 1.35 2.56
CA VAL A 58 -14.05 2.35 3.63
C VAL A 58 -15.30 2.16 4.49
N ALA A 59 -15.22 1.27 5.48
CA ALA A 59 -16.37 0.96 6.31
C ALA A 59 -16.80 2.17 7.17
N PRO A 60 -18.11 2.49 7.27
CA PRO A 60 -18.57 3.69 7.98
C PRO A 60 -18.09 3.80 9.42
N HIS A 61 -18.00 2.68 10.13
CA HIS A 61 -17.51 2.64 11.51
C HIS A 61 -16.00 2.96 11.64
N ARG A 62 -15.19 2.69 10.60
CA ARG A 62 -13.77 3.09 10.54
C ARG A 62 -13.60 4.53 10.10
N ALA A 63 -14.49 4.99 9.21
CA ALA A 63 -14.60 6.37 8.74
C ALA A 63 -15.06 7.36 9.83
N GLN A 64 -15.60 6.88 10.94
CA GLN A 64 -16.11 7.67 12.07
C GLN A 64 -15.23 7.58 13.34
N LYS A 65 -13.95 7.19 13.22
CA LYS A 65 -13.05 7.11 14.38
C LYS A 65 -12.94 8.47 15.09
N SER A 66 -13.32 8.50 16.37
CA SER A 66 -13.18 9.55 17.39
C SER A 66 -12.87 10.98 16.92
N GLY A 67 -13.68 11.54 16.00
CA GLY A 67 -13.63 12.95 15.61
C GLY A 67 -13.23 13.22 14.15
N VAL A 68 -12.84 12.20 13.39
CA VAL A 68 -12.54 12.33 11.96
C VAL A 68 -13.82 12.07 11.17
N HIS A 69 -14.29 13.07 10.43
CA HIS A 69 -15.37 12.91 9.46
C HIS A 69 -14.73 12.55 8.12
N VAL A 70 -14.67 11.27 7.78
CA VAL A 70 -14.26 10.83 6.44
C VAL A 70 -15.50 10.77 5.56
N ASP A 71 -15.57 11.65 4.57
CA ASP A 71 -16.55 11.63 3.49
C ASP A 71 -15.84 11.47 2.13
N ASP A 72 -16.63 11.40 1.05
CA ASP A 72 -16.11 11.21 -0.30
C ASP A 72 -15.22 12.37 -0.76
N ALA A 73 -15.48 13.60 -0.29
CA ALA A 73 -14.68 14.77 -0.64
C ALA A 73 -13.31 14.76 0.07
N VAL A 74 -13.23 14.22 1.28
CA VAL A 74 -11.97 13.98 1.99
C VAL A 74 -11.16 12.89 1.28
N LEU A 75 -11.82 11.80 0.85
CA LEU A 75 -11.16 10.71 0.11
C LEU A 75 -10.57 11.19 -1.22
N ALA A 76 -11.22 12.12 -1.91
CA ALA A 76 -10.74 12.73 -3.17
C ALA A 76 -9.35 13.36 -3.05
N ASN A 77 -9.00 13.83 -1.85
CA ASN A 77 -7.75 14.53 -1.57
C ASN A 77 -6.70 13.65 -0.88
N ALA A 78 -6.95 12.33 -0.81
CA ALA A 78 -5.99 11.39 -0.27
C ALA A 78 -4.72 11.35 -1.13
N THR A 79 -3.58 11.16 -0.47
CA THR A 79 -2.27 11.05 -1.14
C THR A 79 -1.66 9.68 -0.88
N ILE A 80 -0.93 9.15 -1.85
CA ILE A 80 -0.16 7.92 -1.70
C ILE A 80 1.33 8.21 -1.88
N LYS A 81 2.10 7.88 -0.84
CA LYS A 81 3.56 7.91 -0.88
C LYS A 81 4.10 6.49 -0.93
N CYS A 82 5.20 6.33 -1.67
CA CYS A 82 5.98 5.12 -1.64
C CYS A 82 7.36 5.46 -1.09
N THR A 83 7.77 4.77 -0.03
CA THR A 83 9.16 4.73 0.41
C THR A 83 9.76 3.43 -0.06
N MET A 84 10.86 3.51 -0.81
CA MET A 84 11.59 2.34 -1.27
C MET A 84 12.95 2.30 -0.55
N GLU A 85 13.27 1.15 0.02
CA GLU A 85 14.54 0.85 0.67
C GLU A 85 15.24 -0.30 -0.06
N GLY A 86 16.52 -0.14 -0.38
CA GLY A 86 17.32 -1.15 -1.07
C GLY A 86 18.51 -1.56 -0.22
N ASN A 87 18.71 -2.87 -0.05
CA ASN A 87 19.90 -3.48 0.55
C ASN A 87 20.62 -4.29 -0.52
N PHE A 88 21.82 -3.84 -0.90
CA PHE A 88 22.56 -4.39 -2.03
C PHE A 88 23.60 -5.42 -1.59
N THR A 89 24.05 -6.26 -2.53
CA THR A 89 25.02 -7.33 -2.27
C THR A 89 26.39 -6.82 -1.80
N ASN A 90 26.75 -5.58 -2.14
CA ASN A 90 27.96 -4.89 -1.68
C ASN A 90 27.82 -4.30 -0.25
N GLY A 91 26.68 -4.48 0.41
CA GLY A 91 26.38 -3.94 1.74
C GLY A 91 25.91 -2.48 1.76
N GLU A 92 25.78 -1.85 0.59
CA GLU A 92 25.21 -0.50 0.46
C GLU A 92 23.71 -0.53 0.75
N VAL A 93 23.22 0.55 1.39
CA VAL A 93 21.80 0.76 1.68
C VAL A 93 21.35 2.07 1.07
N SER A 94 20.21 2.06 0.37
CA SER A 94 19.57 3.27 -0.17
C SER A 94 18.14 3.40 0.33
N SER A 95 17.66 4.63 0.51
CA SER A 95 16.26 4.89 0.83
C SER A 95 15.79 6.16 0.11
N GLU A 96 14.65 6.09 -0.56
CA GLU A 96 14.01 7.24 -1.20
C GLU A 96 12.50 7.21 -0.95
N THR A 97 11.90 8.39 -0.78
CA THR A 97 10.44 8.54 -0.67
C THR A 97 9.94 9.47 -1.75
N PHE A 98 8.92 9.02 -2.49
CA PHE A 98 8.31 9.77 -3.56
C PHE A 98 6.79 9.61 -3.56
N THR A 99 6.08 10.53 -4.20
CA THR A 99 4.65 10.37 -4.49
C THR A 99 4.49 9.26 -5.52
N ALA A 100 3.68 8.24 -5.22
CA ALA A 100 3.55 7.09 -6.12
C ALA A 100 2.91 7.54 -7.45
N GLY A 101 3.68 7.51 -8.54
CA GLY A 101 3.23 7.87 -9.89
C GLY A 101 2.46 6.76 -10.58
N MET A 102 1.57 6.06 -9.87
CA MET A 102 0.75 4.98 -10.42
C MET A 102 -0.52 5.55 -11.04
N HIS A 103 -1.01 4.96 -12.13
CA HIS A 103 -2.39 5.26 -12.56
C HIS A 103 -3.34 4.42 -11.71
N LEU A 104 -4.33 5.08 -11.09
CA LEU A 104 -5.33 4.42 -10.26
C LEU A 104 -6.67 4.41 -10.98
N ILE A 105 -7.33 3.24 -10.96
CA ILE A 105 -8.71 3.06 -11.40
C ILE A 105 -9.49 2.54 -10.21
N PHE A 106 -10.59 3.21 -9.88
CA PHE A 106 -11.53 2.76 -8.87
C PHE A 106 -12.72 2.09 -9.56
N ARG A 107 -13.16 0.94 -9.05
CA ARG A 107 -14.36 0.27 -9.56
C ARG A 107 -15.28 -0.08 -8.42
N ASP A 108 -16.58 0.10 -8.63
CA ASP A 108 -17.58 -0.46 -7.73
C ASP A 108 -17.58 -1.99 -7.88
N TRP A 109 -17.56 -2.69 -6.75
CA TRP A 109 -17.64 -4.15 -6.75
C TRP A 109 -18.99 -4.68 -7.24
N ALA A 110 -20.09 -3.95 -6.99
CA ALA A 110 -21.44 -4.44 -7.24
C ALA A 110 -21.74 -4.62 -8.73
N ASP A 111 -21.29 -3.68 -9.57
CA ASP A 111 -21.56 -3.67 -11.01
C ASP A 111 -20.31 -3.55 -11.89
N GLY A 112 -19.12 -3.37 -11.29
CA GLY A 112 -17.87 -3.17 -12.01
C GLY A 112 -17.71 -1.77 -12.63
N GLY A 113 -18.63 -0.84 -12.31
CA GLY A 113 -18.63 0.52 -12.83
C GLY A 113 -17.39 1.29 -12.39
N VAL A 114 -16.78 2.01 -13.33
CA VAL A 114 -15.60 2.85 -13.04
C VAL A 114 -16.04 4.09 -12.26
N GLN A 115 -15.32 4.38 -11.19
CA GLN A 115 -15.51 5.55 -10.34
C GLN A 115 -14.30 6.48 -10.46
N ASP A 116 -14.53 7.77 -10.30
CA ASP A 116 -13.45 8.77 -10.30
C ASP A 116 -12.63 8.73 -8.99
N GLN A 117 -13.21 8.18 -7.91
CA GLN A 117 -12.61 8.15 -6.58
C GLN A 117 -13.13 6.99 -5.70
N LEU A 118 -12.48 6.80 -4.54
CA LEU A 118 -13.02 5.97 -3.45
C LEU A 118 -14.22 6.65 -2.80
N LEU A 119 -15.18 5.84 -2.36
CA LEU A 119 -16.44 6.25 -1.74
C LEU A 119 -16.65 5.52 -0.41
N VAL A 120 -17.20 6.23 0.57
CA VAL A 120 -17.47 5.66 1.90
C VAL A 120 -18.65 4.69 1.84
N GLY A 121 -18.53 3.55 2.53
CA GLY A 121 -19.61 2.56 2.62
C GLY A 121 -19.72 1.62 1.41
N ASN A 122 -18.91 1.82 0.38
CA ASN A 122 -18.86 0.96 -0.79
C ASN A 122 -17.70 -0.02 -0.71
N ARG A 123 -17.96 -1.25 -1.17
CA ARG A 123 -16.88 -2.19 -1.51
C ARG A 123 -16.40 -1.86 -2.90
N GLN A 124 -15.10 -1.64 -3.03
CA GLN A 124 -14.48 -1.14 -4.25
C GLN A 124 -13.17 -1.84 -4.53
N ASP A 125 -12.82 -1.87 -5.81
CA ASP A 125 -11.52 -2.30 -6.29
C ASP A 125 -10.67 -1.07 -6.63
N ILE A 126 -9.41 -1.08 -6.20
CA ILE A 126 -8.35 -0.19 -6.63
C ILE A 126 -7.44 -1.00 -7.55
N VAL A 127 -7.38 -0.60 -8.82
CA VAL A 127 -6.48 -1.18 -9.81
C VAL A 127 -5.39 -0.18 -10.09
N ALA A 128 -4.14 -0.60 -9.97
CA ALA A 128 -2.99 0.22 -10.27
C ALA A 128 -2.06 -0.47 -11.26
N ASP A 129 -1.49 0.30 -12.18
CA ASP A 129 -0.31 -0.13 -12.94
C ASP A 129 0.92 0.64 -12.45
N ALA A 130 2.04 -0.07 -12.41
CA ALA A 130 3.29 0.50 -11.97
C ALA A 130 4.45 -0.09 -12.76
N ARG A 131 5.53 0.67 -12.83
CA ARG A 131 6.82 0.20 -13.29
C ARG A 131 7.84 0.51 -12.21
N CYS A 132 8.63 -0.49 -11.84
CA CYS A 132 9.82 -0.30 -11.04
C CYS A 132 10.75 0.67 -11.77
N THR A 133 10.75 1.94 -11.35
CA THR A 133 11.65 2.97 -11.87
C THR A 133 12.29 3.66 -10.68
N PHE A 134 13.61 3.51 -10.56
CA PHE A 134 14.44 4.21 -9.60
C PHE A 134 15.62 4.76 -10.39
N GLY A 135 15.80 6.09 -10.37
CA GLY A 135 16.96 6.81 -10.92
C GLY A 135 17.78 6.01 -11.93
N GLU A 136 17.17 5.70 -13.07
CA GLU A 136 17.75 5.00 -14.23
C GLU A 136 18.44 3.62 -14.02
N THR A 137 18.64 3.11 -12.79
CA THR A 137 19.27 1.80 -12.55
C THR A 137 18.86 1.19 -11.20
N MET A 138 17.76 0.42 -11.19
CA MET A 138 17.60 -0.56 -10.12
C MET A 138 18.70 -1.62 -10.25
N ARG A 139 19.32 -1.99 -9.11
CA ARG A 139 20.38 -3.00 -8.99
C ARG A 139 19.84 -4.27 -8.36
N SER A 140 20.52 -5.39 -8.54
CA SER A 140 20.20 -6.63 -7.82
C SER A 140 20.34 -6.44 -6.30
N GLY A 141 19.36 -6.89 -5.53
CA GLY A 141 19.34 -6.71 -4.07
C GLY A 141 17.97 -6.95 -3.46
N MET A 142 17.89 -6.82 -2.14
CA MET A 142 16.62 -6.87 -1.41
C MET A 142 16.00 -5.48 -1.38
N TYR A 143 14.78 -5.38 -1.88
CA TYR A 143 14.00 -4.15 -1.84
C TYR A 143 12.83 -4.28 -0.89
N ILE A 144 12.52 -3.20 -0.19
CA ILE A 144 11.33 -3.03 0.63
C ILE A 144 10.58 -1.80 0.11
N TRP A 145 9.37 -1.99 -0.37
CA TRP A 145 8.46 -0.91 -0.73
C TRP A 145 7.43 -0.71 0.38
N LYS A 146 7.29 0.51 0.86
CA LYS A 146 6.32 0.92 1.86
C LYS A 146 5.37 1.92 1.23
N PHE A 147 4.17 1.46 0.92
CA PHE A 147 3.08 2.29 0.45
C PHE A 147 2.34 2.85 1.67
N ASN A 148 2.13 4.16 1.68
CA ASN A 148 1.42 4.85 2.74
C ASN A 148 0.44 5.84 2.13
N ALA A 149 -0.83 5.46 2.11
CA ALA A 149 -1.93 6.31 1.68
C ALA A 149 -2.50 7.05 2.90
N ARG A 150 -2.62 8.37 2.80
CA ARG A 150 -3.09 9.23 3.88
C ARG A 150 -4.16 10.20 3.42
N LEU A 151 -5.09 10.49 4.32
CA LEU A 151 -6.04 11.59 4.20
C LEU A 151 -5.33 12.94 4.40
N PRO A 152 -5.97 14.08 4.04
CA PRO A 152 -5.40 15.41 4.19
C PRO A 152 -5.00 15.80 5.62
N ASP A 153 -5.70 15.25 6.62
CA ASP A 153 -5.42 15.45 8.05
C ASP A 153 -4.27 14.57 8.58
N GLY A 154 -3.73 13.68 7.73
CA GLY A 154 -2.65 12.76 8.05
C GLY A 154 -3.11 11.38 8.52
N GLU A 155 -4.41 11.13 8.67
CA GLU A 155 -4.92 9.80 9.03
C GLU A 155 -4.56 8.74 7.98
N CYS A 156 -4.35 7.50 8.43
CA CYS A 156 -3.91 6.41 7.56
C CYS A 156 -5.09 5.81 6.81
N LEU A 157 -5.17 6.04 5.50
CA LEU A 157 -6.15 5.38 4.64
C LEU A 157 -5.81 3.89 4.51
N PHE A 158 -4.65 3.56 3.96
CA PHE A 158 -4.07 2.22 3.99
C PHE A 158 -2.55 2.28 3.95
N ALA A 159 -1.90 1.24 4.42
CA ALA A 159 -0.45 1.12 4.40
C ALA A 159 -0.01 -0.33 4.20
N LEU A 160 0.86 -0.55 3.21
CA LEU A 160 1.36 -1.86 2.83
C LEU A 160 2.88 -1.83 2.72
N GLU A 161 3.51 -2.91 3.17
CA GLU A 161 4.94 -3.16 2.98
C GLU A 161 5.13 -4.43 2.15
N LEU A 162 5.87 -4.34 1.06
CA LEU A 162 6.26 -5.46 0.21
C LEU A 162 7.78 -5.61 0.25
N SER A 163 8.28 -6.83 0.43
CA SER A 163 9.72 -7.12 0.34
C SER A 163 9.99 -8.11 -0.77
N GLN A 164 10.97 -7.83 -1.62
CA GLN A 164 11.35 -8.74 -2.70
C GLN A 164 12.81 -8.62 -3.05
N TRP A 165 13.42 -9.76 -3.34
CA TRP A 165 14.70 -9.79 -4.03
C TRP A 165 14.50 -9.45 -5.52
N LEU A 166 15.25 -8.48 -6.02
CA LEU A 166 15.36 -8.18 -7.44
C LEU A 166 16.68 -8.76 -7.96
N HIS A 167 16.59 -9.48 -9.06
CA HIS A 167 17.74 -10.05 -9.77
C HIS A 167 18.34 -9.06 -10.76
#